data_AF-A0A2E5JQ28-F1
#
_entry.id   AF-A0A2E5JQ28-F1
#
_cell.length_a   1.000
_cell.length_b   1.000
_cell.length_c   1.000
_cell.angle_alpha   90.00
_cell.angle_beta   90.00
_cell.angle_gamma   90.00
#
_symmetry.space_group_name_H-M   'P 1'
#
loop_
_entity.id
_entity.type
_entity.pdbx_description
1 polymer ?
#
loop_
_entity_poly.entity_id
_entity_poly.type
_entity_poly.pdbx_seq_one_letter_code
_entity_poly.pdbx_strand_id
1 'polypeptide(L)'
;MNRYQFEDQISDYLENKLSIPKRKIFEDYIEANPECRELVDSVRTTVDTVNSMKAVSVSSRFMDGLKQKIESEKNKPEKLSIYGNTYFGFTPFNAGVFSLALIGFIWMGFNLLPDFESQNSSFTAGKTQHVKIQKPVHSPAMLSPTNENQLAATKNDDKIDSTTIREKRLQKPYSMDGKATFVKDK
;
A
#
# COMPACT_ATOMS: atom_id res chain seq x y z
N MET A 1 15.82 30.23 -21.95
CA MET A 1 15.46 29.23 -20.92
C MET A 1 14.00 29.43 -20.52
N ASN A 2 13.29 28.44 -20.00
CA ASN A 2 11.95 28.64 -19.42
C ASN A 2 12.01 28.71 -17.88
N ARG A 3 10.94 29.21 -17.24
CA ARG A 3 10.89 29.41 -15.78
C ARG A 3 11.16 28.12 -14.99
N TYR A 4 10.56 26.99 -15.40
CA TYR A 4 10.72 25.72 -14.67
C TYR A 4 12.14 25.15 -14.76
N GLN A 5 12.76 25.23 -15.94
CA GLN A 5 14.15 24.83 -16.13
C GLN A 5 15.06 25.74 -15.29
N PHE A 6 14.74 27.03 -15.22
CA PHE A 6 15.50 27.99 -14.44
C PHE A 6 15.44 27.62 -12.96
N GLU A 7 14.25 27.44 -12.40
CA GLU A 7 14.04 27.05 -11.00
C GLU A 7 14.75 25.73 -10.64
N ASP A 8 14.70 24.73 -11.53
CA ASP A 8 15.41 23.45 -11.36
C ASP A 8 16.94 23.61 -11.29
N GLN A 9 17.49 24.59 -12.01
CA GLN A 9 18.93 24.84 -12.09
C GLN A 9 19.47 25.79 -11.01
N ILE A 10 18.62 26.38 -10.15
CA ILE A 10 19.08 27.31 -9.11
C ILE A 10 20.06 26.62 -8.15
N SER A 11 19.73 25.42 -7.67
CA SER A 11 20.59 24.67 -6.74
C SER A 11 21.95 24.36 -7.37
N ASP A 12 21.94 23.83 -8.59
CA ASP A 12 23.17 23.51 -9.30
C ASP A 12 23.99 24.77 -9.63
N TYR A 13 23.33 25.92 -9.83
CA TYR A 13 24.01 27.19 -10.11
C TYR A 13 24.73 27.70 -8.86
N LEU A 14 24.03 27.75 -7.72
CA LEU A 14 24.55 28.20 -6.43
C LEU A 14 25.67 27.28 -5.92
N GLU A 15 25.57 25.98 -6.16
CA GLU A 15 26.59 24.99 -5.77
C GLU A 15 27.74 24.84 -6.79
N ASN A 16 27.78 25.70 -7.80
CA ASN A 16 28.79 25.70 -8.86
C ASN A 16 28.89 24.37 -9.66
N LYS A 17 27.76 23.67 -9.83
CA LYS A 17 27.64 22.41 -10.58
C LYS A 17 27.21 22.58 -12.04
N LEU A 18 26.75 23.78 -12.43
CA LEU A 18 26.41 24.08 -13.83
C LEU A 18 27.66 24.05 -14.73
N SER A 19 27.53 23.45 -15.92
CA SER A 19 28.55 23.58 -16.95
C SER A 19 28.62 25.02 -17.46
N ILE A 20 29.83 25.48 -17.83
CA ILE A 20 30.08 26.85 -18.33
C ILE A 20 29.06 27.34 -19.37
N PRO A 21 28.70 26.59 -20.44
CA PRO A 21 27.73 27.07 -21.42
C PRO A 21 26.32 27.23 -20.84
N LYS A 22 25.91 26.34 -19.92
CA LYS A 22 24.62 26.45 -19.24
C LYS A 22 24.58 27.63 -18.29
N ARG A 23 25.68 27.87 -17.57
CA ARG A 23 25.80 29.04 -16.69
C ARG A 23 25.60 30.32 -17.47
N LYS A 24 26.21 30.46 -18.65
CA LYS A 24 25.99 31.66 -19.48
C LYS A 24 24.51 31.85 -19.82
N ILE A 25 23.82 30.81 -20.28
CA ILE A 25 22.37 30.87 -20.60
C ILE A 25 21.54 31.24 -19.37
N PHE A 26 21.94 30.76 -18.19
CA PHE A 26 21.28 31.04 -16.91
C PHE A 26 21.47 32.50 -16.48
N GLU A 27 22.70 33.02 -16.58
CA GLU A 27 23.02 34.43 -16.28
C GLU A 27 22.32 35.38 -17.25
N ASP A 28 22.37 35.10 -18.55
CA ASP A 28 21.66 35.86 -19.58
C ASP A 28 20.14 35.91 -19.28
N TYR A 29 19.59 34.82 -18.74
CA TYR A 29 18.17 34.73 -18.35
C TYR A 29 17.83 35.54 -17.10
N ILE A 30 18.72 35.56 -16.09
CA ILE A 30 18.58 36.38 -14.89
C ILE A 30 18.67 37.87 -15.22
N GLU A 31 19.60 38.25 -16.09
CA GLU A 31 19.78 39.64 -16.52
C GLU A 31 18.54 40.16 -17.27
N ALA A 32 17.91 39.31 -18.08
CA ALA A 32 16.68 39.64 -18.78
C ALA A 32 15.42 39.67 -17.89
N ASN A 33 15.44 39.05 -16.69
CA ASN A 33 14.27 38.89 -15.83
C ASN A 33 14.60 39.25 -14.37
N PRO A 34 14.28 40.47 -13.90
CA PRO A 34 14.63 40.90 -12.55
C PRO A 34 13.99 40.04 -11.45
N GLU A 35 12.78 39.51 -11.64
CA GLU A 35 12.13 38.58 -10.69
C GLU A 35 12.95 37.29 -10.48
N CYS A 36 13.59 36.79 -11.53
CA CYS A 36 14.45 35.61 -11.45
C CYS A 36 15.72 35.91 -10.63
N ARG A 37 16.24 37.14 -10.73
CA ARG A 37 17.39 37.60 -9.92
C ARG A 37 17.04 37.65 -8.44
N GLU A 38 15.90 38.24 -8.11
CA GLU A 38 15.40 38.29 -6.72
C GLU A 38 15.21 36.89 -6.14
N LEU A 39 14.70 35.94 -6.95
CA LEU A 39 14.57 34.55 -6.52
C LEU A 39 15.94 33.93 -6.17
N VAL A 40 16.96 34.06 -7.04
CA VAL A 40 18.31 33.53 -6.76
C VAL A 40 18.91 34.19 -5.52
N ASP A 41 18.79 35.51 -5.39
CA ASP A 41 19.30 36.26 -4.24
C ASP A 41 18.61 35.83 -2.93
N SER A 42 17.31 35.54 -2.97
CA SER A 42 16.56 35.02 -1.82
C SER A 42 17.02 33.62 -1.38
N VAL A 43 17.25 32.72 -2.34
CA VAL A 43 17.73 31.36 -2.07
C VAL A 43 19.16 31.42 -1.54
N ARG A 44 20.03 32.24 -2.14
CA ARG A 44 21.39 32.48 -1.65
C ARG A 44 21.38 32.97 -0.20
N THR A 45 20.58 34.00 0.09
CA THR A 45 20.46 34.54 1.45
C THR A 45 19.98 33.49 2.45
N THR A 46 19.04 32.63 2.04
CA THR A 46 18.56 31.52 2.89
C THR A 46 19.66 30.52 3.18
N VAL A 47 20.41 30.10 2.14
CA VAL A 47 21.55 29.18 2.29
C VAL A 47 22.63 29.78 3.18
N ASP A 48 22.99 31.05 2.97
CA ASP A 48 23.97 31.76 3.79
C ASP A 48 23.51 31.88 5.24
N THR A 49 22.22 32.16 5.46
CA THR A 49 21.61 32.20 6.80
C THR A 49 21.77 30.85 7.49
N VAL A 50 21.38 29.75 6.82
CA VAL A 50 21.51 28.39 7.35
C VAL A 50 22.96 28.03 7.65
N ASN A 51 23.89 28.36 6.75
CA ASN A 51 25.31 28.09 6.92
C ASN A 51 25.95 28.93 8.03
N SER A 52 25.42 30.14 8.28
CA SER A 52 25.86 31.02 9.36
C SER A 52 25.30 30.64 10.74
N MET A 53 24.35 29.71 10.80
CA MET A 53 23.78 29.28 12.08
C MET A 53 24.86 28.67 12.97
N LYS A 54 24.83 29.04 14.25
CA LYS A 54 25.78 28.52 15.23
C LYS A 54 25.66 27.00 15.31
N ALA A 55 26.78 26.31 15.06
CA ALA A 55 26.86 24.87 15.25
C ALA A 55 26.46 24.50 16.68
N VAL A 56 25.49 23.58 16.80
CA VAL A 56 25.06 23.06 18.09
C VAL A 56 26.12 22.07 18.58
N SER A 57 26.80 22.43 19.67
CA SER A 57 27.74 21.52 20.33
C SER A 57 26.97 20.43 21.07
N VAL A 58 27.27 19.18 20.77
CA VAL A 58 26.78 18.02 21.51
C VAL A 58 27.84 17.55 22.51
N SER A 59 27.43 16.81 23.53
CA SER A 59 28.39 16.17 24.45
C SER A 59 29.34 15.24 23.69
N SER A 60 30.59 15.11 24.13
CA SER A 60 31.59 14.23 23.51
C SER A 60 31.15 12.78 23.35
N ARG A 61 30.28 12.30 24.26
CA ARG A 61 29.73 10.92 24.27
C ARG A 61 28.49 10.73 23.42
N PHE A 62 27.99 11.76 22.74
CA PHE A 62 26.74 11.68 21.98
C PHE A 62 26.81 10.62 20.87
N MET A 63 27.90 10.63 20.09
CA MET A 63 28.09 9.66 19.00
C MET A 63 28.22 8.23 19.51
N ASP A 64 28.92 8.04 20.63
CA ASP A 64 29.06 6.73 21.27
C ASP A 64 27.71 6.21 21.76
N GLY A 65 26.93 7.06 22.43
CA GLY A 65 25.59 6.72 22.91
C GLY A 65 24.61 6.43 21.76
N LEU A 66 24.69 7.21 20.67
CA LEU A 66 23.90 6.98 19.47
C LEU A 66 24.24 5.63 18.83
N LYS A 67 25.54 5.34 18.64
CA LYS A 67 26.01 4.07 18.08
C LYS A 67 25.56 2.90 18.95
N GLN A 68 25.73 3.00 20.26
CA GLN A 68 25.29 1.98 21.21
C GLN A 68 23.77 1.73 21.10
N LYS A 69 22.97 2.81 20.98
CA LYS A 69 21.53 2.68 20.82
C LYS A 69 21.15 1.99 19.52
N ILE A 70 21.76 2.37 18.39
CA ILE A 70 21.54 1.74 17.08
C ILE A 70 21.87 0.25 17.12
N GLU A 71 23.02 -0.13 17.71
CA GLU A 71 23.41 -1.52 17.86
C GLU A 71 22.46 -2.29 18.80
N SER A 72 22.01 -1.65 19.88
CA SER A 72 21.07 -2.24 20.83
C SER A 72 19.70 -2.48 20.20
N GLU A 73 19.23 -1.61 19.31
CA GLU A 73 17.96 -1.78 18.61
C GLU A 73 18.08 -2.79 17.46
N LYS A 74 19.19 -2.77 16.71
CA LYS A 74 19.47 -3.76 15.68
C LYS A 74 19.49 -5.19 16.23
N ASN A 75 20.08 -5.37 17.41
CA ASN A 75 20.21 -6.68 18.05
C ASN A 75 19.08 -6.99 19.03
N LYS A 76 18.09 -6.10 19.16
CA LYS A 76 16.93 -6.35 20.02
C LYS A 76 16.10 -7.43 19.33
N PRO A 77 15.89 -8.61 19.93
CA PRO A 77 14.84 -9.49 19.43
C PRO A 77 13.56 -8.67 19.44
N GLU A 78 12.83 -8.67 18.33
CA GLU A 78 11.51 -8.04 18.28
C GLU A 78 10.80 -8.46 19.55
N LYS A 79 10.50 -7.50 20.43
CA LYS A 79 9.64 -7.77 21.56
C LYS A 79 8.31 -8.05 20.90
N LEU A 80 8.07 -9.32 20.56
CA LEU A 80 6.75 -9.86 20.29
C LEU A 80 5.93 -9.33 21.46
N SER A 81 5.14 -8.30 21.14
CA SER A 81 4.29 -7.61 22.09
C SER A 81 3.61 -8.68 22.91
N ILE A 82 3.56 -8.48 24.21
CA ILE A 82 2.97 -9.35 25.21
C ILE A 82 1.54 -9.73 24.77
N TYR A 83 1.49 -10.74 23.92
CA TYR A 83 0.38 -11.62 23.58
C TYR A 83 0.90 -13.02 23.89
N GLY A 84 1.61 -13.14 25.02
CA GLY A 84 2.45 -14.27 25.40
C GLY A 84 1.68 -15.55 25.72
N ASN A 85 0.35 -15.57 25.59
CA ASN A 85 -0.47 -16.74 25.90
C ASN A 85 -1.59 -16.93 24.89
N THR A 86 -1.45 -16.40 23.68
CA THR A 86 -2.50 -16.51 22.69
C THR A 86 -2.28 -17.73 21.82
N TYR A 87 -3.03 -18.79 22.12
CA TYR A 87 -3.09 -19.98 21.27
C TYR A 87 -4.04 -19.68 20.11
N PHE A 88 -3.52 -19.76 18.87
CA PHE A 88 -4.31 -19.60 17.64
C PHE A 88 -5.05 -18.25 17.52
N GLY A 89 -4.44 -17.15 17.96
CA GLY A 89 -5.06 -15.81 17.87
C GLY A 89 -6.13 -15.50 18.93
N PHE A 90 -6.47 -16.46 19.79
CA PHE A 90 -7.40 -16.27 20.91
C PHE A 90 -6.71 -16.12 22.27
N THR A 91 -7.20 -15.18 23.08
CA THR A 91 -6.87 -15.09 24.52
C THR A 91 -7.31 -16.38 25.25
N PRO A 92 -6.58 -16.90 26.27
CA PRO A 92 -6.90 -18.16 26.95
C PRO A 92 -8.36 -18.29 27.41
N PHE A 93 -8.94 -17.18 27.88
CA PHE A 93 -10.35 -17.12 28.27
C PHE A 93 -11.29 -17.37 27.08
N ASN A 94 -11.05 -16.70 25.95
CA ASN A 94 -11.85 -16.84 24.74
C ASN A 94 -11.75 -18.25 24.15
N ALA A 95 -10.54 -18.83 24.14
CA ALA A 95 -10.35 -20.22 23.71
C ALA A 95 -11.17 -21.21 24.55
N GLY A 96 -11.26 -20.99 25.87
CA GLY A 96 -12.10 -21.79 26.78
C GLY A 96 -13.59 -21.69 26.44
N VAL A 97 -14.10 -20.47 26.22
CA VAL A 97 -15.52 -20.25 25.85
C VAL A 97 -15.85 -20.92 24.52
N PHE A 98 -14.99 -20.79 23.50
CA PHE A 98 -15.16 -21.45 22.20
C PHE A 98 -15.13 -22.97 22.31
N SER A 99 -14.20 -23.53 23.08
CA SER A 99 -14.11 -24.98 23.29
C SER A 99 -15.39 -25.54 23.94
N LEU A 100 -15.92 -24.85 24.95
CA LEU A 100 -17.15 -25.25 25.62
C LEU A 100 -18.36 -25.17 24.67
N ALA A 101 -18.44 -24.12 23.85
CA ALA A 101 -19.48 -23.95 22.85
C ALA A 101 -19.45 -25.06 21.78
N LEU A 102 -18.25 -25.45 21.30
CA LEU A 102 -18.09 -26.54 20.35
C LEU A 102 -18.55 -27.89 20.91
N ILE A 103 -18.16 -28.20 22.16
CA ILE A 103 -18.60 -29.43 22.84
C ILE A 103 -20.12 -29.43 23.01
N GLY A 104 -20.70 -28.30 23.42
CA GLY A 104 -22.15 -28.15 23.56
C GLY A 104 -22.88 -28.28 22.22
N PHE A 105 -22.33 -27.73 21.14
CA PHE A 105 -22.90 -27.83 19.80
C PHE A 105 -22.88 -29.27 19.27
N ILE A 106 -21.78 -30.00 19.49
CA ILE A 106 -21.69 -31.43 19.14
C ILE A 106 -22.70 -32.24 19.95
N TRP A 107 -22.79 -32.02 21.27
CA TRP A 107 -23.75 -32.70 22.13
C TRP A 107 -25.20 -32.44 21.73
N MET A 108 -25.53 -31.18 21.45
CA MET A 108 -26.85 -30.78 20.96
C MET A 108 -27.13 -31.40 19.58
N GLY A 109 -26.13 -31.45 18.70
CA GLY A 109 -26.21 -32.12 17.40
C GLY A 109 -26.53 -33.61 17.51
N PHE A 110 -25.91 -34.33 18.46
CA PHE A 110 -26.26 -35.73 18.73
C PHE A 110 -27.69 -35.91 19.25
N ASN A 111 -28.19 -34.99 20.09
CA ASN A 111 -29.57 -35.05 20.60
C ASN A 111 -30.62 -34.65 19.56
N LEU A 112 -30.24 -33.85 18.55
CA LEU A 112 -31.10 -33.42 17.45
C LEU A 112 -31.13 -34.41 16.28
N LEU A 113 -30.18 -35.35 16.22
CA LEU A 113 -30.27 -36.45 15.26
C LEU A 113 -31.38 -37.39 15.73
N PRO A 114 -32.42 -37.65 14.91
CA PRO A 114 -33.33 -38.75 15.19
C PRO A 114 -32.51 -40.03 15.28
N ASP A 115 -32.86 -40.94 16.19
CA ASP A 115 -32.28 -42.27 16.23
C ASP A 115 -32.28 -42.83 14.81
N PHE A 116 -31.10 -42.95 14.22
CA PHE A 116 -30.91 -43.80 13.05
C PHE A 116 -31.01 -45.23 13.57
N GLU A 117 -32.22 -45.62 14.00
CA GLU A 117 -32.60 -47.01 14.03
C GLU A 117 -32.39 -47.52 12.61
N SER A 118 -31.46 -48.47 12.50
CA SER A 118 -31.29 -49.34 11.36
C SER A 118 -32.58 -50.12 11.15
N GLN A 119 -33.55 -49.51 10.46
CA GLN A 119 -34.72 -50.17 9.92
C GLN A 119 -34.59 -50.12 8.41
N ASN A 120 -34.20 -51.26 7.86
CA ASN A 120 -34.35 -51.58 6.45
C ASN A 120 -35.83 -51.42 6.08
N SER A 121 -36.23 -50.26 5.55
CA SER A 121 -37.53 -50.12 4.89
C SER A 121 -37.32 -49.63 3.47
N SER A 122 -37.39 -50.61 2.58
CA SER A 122 -37.30 -50.54 1.14
C SER A 122 -38.01 -49.34 0.53
N PHE A 123 -37.29 -48.63 -0.33
CA PHE A 123 -37.85 -47.74 -1.33
C PHE A 123 -38.90 -48.51 -2.15
N THR A 124 -40.18 -48.13 -2.02
CA THR A 124 -41.23 -48.60 -2.93
C THR A 124 -41.65 -47.44 -3.82
N ALA A 125 -41.10 -47.46 -5.03
CA ALA A 125 -41.61 -46.67 -6.14
C ALA A 125 -43.02 -47.13 -6.51
N GLY A 126 -43.92 -46.16 -6.71
CA GLY A 126 -45.08 -46.33 -7.58
C GLY A 126 -46.45 -46.15 -6.92
N LYS A 127 -47.00 -44.93 -7.01
CA LYS A 127 -48.36 -44.75 -7.52
C LYS A 127 -48.56 -43.33 -8.06
N THR A 128 -48.49 -43.22 -9.37
CA THR A 128 -48.94 -42.07 -10.17
C THR A 128 -50.44 -41.87 -10.01
N GLN A 129 -50.87 -40.66 -9.68
CA GLN A 129 -52.20 -40.17 -10.04
C GLN A 129 -52.04 -38.89 -10.87
N HIS A 130 -52.72 -38.93 -12.01
CA HIS A 130 -52.59 -38.03 -13.14
C HIS A 130 -53.30 -36.70 -12.88
N VAL A 131 -52.58 -35.58 -12.95
CA VAL A 131 -53.20 -34.26 -13.12
C VAL A 131 -53.24 -33.95 -14.62
N LYS A 132 -54.43 -34.00 -15.21
CA LYS A 132 -54.70 -33.48 -16.56
C LYS A 132 -54.54 -31.96 -16.52
N ILE A 133 -53.47 -31.44 -17.12
CA ILE A 133 -53.34 -30.00 -17.41
C ILE A 133 -53.93 -29.76 -18.79
N GLN A 134 -55.06 -29.06 -18.83
CA GLN A 134 -55.70 -28.62 -20.07
C GLN A 134 -55.10 -27.28 -20.53
N LYS A 135 -54.72 -27.21 -21.80
CA LYS A 135 -54.04 -26.09 -22.46
C LYS A 135 -55.03 -25.01 -22.94
N PRO A 136 -54.74 -23.72 -22.71
CA PRO A 136 -55.06 -22.65 -23.66
C PRO A 136 -53.73 -22.12 -24.26
N VAL A 137 -53.41 -22.38 -25.53
CA VAL A 137 -53.77 -21.58 -26.72
C VAL A 137 -53.38 -20.12 -26.53
N HIS A 138 -52.08 -19.83 -26.71
CA HIS A 138 -51.52 -18.76 -27.56
C HIS A 138 -50.03 -18.58 -27.20
N SER A 139 -49.14 -18.86 -28.15
CA SER A 139 -47.72 -18.51 -28.07
C SER A 139 -47.41 -17.55 -29.21
N PRO A 140 -46.86 -16.36 -28.95
CA PRO A 140 -46.03 -15.66 -29.92
C PRO A 140 -44.55 -15.92 -29.61
N ALA A 141 -43.78 -16.00 -30.68
CA ALA A 141 -42.41 -16.45 -30.77
C ALA A 141 -41.39 -15.54 -30.06
N MET A 142 -40.26 -16.14 -29.67
CA MET A 142 -39.06 -15.45 -29.23
C MET A 142 -38.56 -14.45 -30.28
N LEU A 143 -38.28 -13.22 -29.85
CA LEU A 143 -37.45 -12.26 -30.58
C LEU A 143 -36.16 -12.01 -29.78
N SER A 144 -35.06 -12.06 -30.51
CA SER A 144 -33.65 -11.96 -30.07
C SER A 144 -33.31 -10.59 -29.45
N PRO A 145 -32.25 -10.46 -28.62
CA PRO A 145 -31.88 -9.20 -27.99
C PRO A 145 -30.95 -8.39 -28.91
N THR A 146 -31.34 -7.15 -29.24
CA THR A 146 -30.45 -6.19 -29.89
C THR A 146 -30.69 -4.79 -29.29
N ASN A 147 -29.66 -4.32 -28.59
CA ASN A 147 -29.17 -2.95 -28.43
C ASN A 147 -30.17 -1.79 -28.33
N GLU A 148 -30.30 -1.21 -27.14
CA GLU A 148 -30.66 0.20 -26.96
C GLU A 148 -29.82 0.78 -25.81
N ASN A 149 -28.77 1.53 -26.17
CA ASN A 149 -28.14 2.50 -25.30
C ASN A 149 -29.14 3.65 -25.09
N GLN A 150 -29.71 3.80 -23.90
CA GLN A 150 -30.34 5.07 -23.52
C GLN A 150 -29.87 5.50 -22.13
N LEU A 151 -28.96 6.47 -22.19
CA LEU A 151 -28.41 7.26 -21.12
C LEU A 151 -29.49 8.22 -20.61
N ALA A 152 -29.96 8.04 -19.37
CA ALA A 152 -30.67 9.09 -18.64
C ALA A 152 -29.71 9.72 -17.64
N ALA A 153 -29.20 10.89 -17.99
CA ALA A 153 -28.45 11.74 -17.09
C ALA A 153 -29.39 12.32 -16.02
N THR A 154 -29.12 12.05 -14.75
CA THR A 154 -29.43 12.99 -13.68
C THR A 154 -28.20 13.15 -12.78
N LYS A 155 -27.80 14.41 -12.68
CA LYS A 155 -26.72 14.99 -11.90
C LYS A 155 -27.08 14.91 -10.42
N ASN A 156 -26.15 14.47 -9.57
CA ASN A 156 -25.88 15.07 -8.27
C ASN A 156 -24.47 14.67 -7.81
N ASP A 157 -23.75 15.69 -7.36
CA ASP A 157 -22.36 15.71 -6.96
C ASP A 157 -22.10 14.85 -5.72
N ASP A 158 -21.15 13.92 -5.79
CA ASP A 158 -20.41 13.45 -4.61
C ASP A 158 -18.95 13.18 -4.97
N LYS A 159 -18.10 13.99 -4.36
CA LYS A 159 -16.64 13.99 -4.41
C LYS A 159 -16.11 12.68 -3.81
N ILE A 160 -15.59 11.77 -4.64
CA ILE A 160 -14.79 10.64 -4.17
C ILE A 160 -13.38 10.75 -4.75
N ASP A 161 -12.46 11.11 -3.86
CA ASP A 161 -11.01 11.10 -4.02
C ASP A 161 -10.54 9.64 -4.03
N SER A 162 -10.33 9.07 -5.22
CA SER A 162 -9.72 7.75 -5.38
C SER A 162 -8.25 7.93 -5.78
N THR A 163 -7.39 7.83 -4.76
CA THR A 163 -5.94 7.68 -4.87
C THR A 163 -5.57 6.59 -5.87
N THR A 164 -5.05 6.96 -7.03
CA THR A 164 -4.41 6.01 -7.96
C THR A 164 -2.99 5.77 -7.50
N ILE A 165 -2.80 4.74 -6.67
CA ILE A 165 -1.48 4.22 -6.33
C ILE A 165 -0.88 3.61 -7.60
N ARG A 166 0.11 4.26 -8.20
CA ARG A 166 0.96 3.64 -9.22
C ARG A 166 1.76 2.51 -8.56
N GLU A 167 1.52 1.27 -9.00
CA GLU A 167 2.39 0.13 -8.75
C GLU A 167 3.85 0.50 -9.07
N LYS A 168 4.69 0.59 -8.04
CA LYS A 168 6.14 0.64 -8.22
C LYS A 168 6.62 -0.75 -8.57
N ARG A 169 7.13 -0.91 -9.80
CA ARG A 169 7.93 -2.06 -10.22
C ARG A 169 9.04 -2.34 -9.20
N LEU A 170 9.08 -3.58 -8.71
CA LEU A 170 10.16 -4.14 -7.90
C LEU A 170 11.47 -4.09 -8.72
N GLN A 171 12.41 -3.20 -8.35
CA GLN A 171 13.77 -3.24 -8.90
C GLN A 171 14.52 -4.40 -8.24
N LYS A 172 15.18 -5.24 -9.06
CA LYS A 172 16.08 -6.32 -8.60
C LYS A 172 17.33 -5.72 -7.92
N PRO A 173 17.90 -6.38 -6.90
CA PRO A 173 19.11 -5.90 -6.25
C PRO A 173 20.31 -5.94 -7.21
N TYR A 174 21.09 -4.85 -7.20
CA TYR A 174 22.36 -4.76 -7.92
C TYR A 174 23.36 -5.80 -7.37
N SER A 175 23.88 -6.66 -8.25
CA SER A 175 24.98 -7.58 -7.91
C SER A 175 26.30 -6.80 -7.97
N MET A 176 27.04 -6.80 -6.85
CA MET A 176 28.37 -6.18 -6.70
C MET A 176 29.48 -7.23 -6.81
N ASP A 177 29.34 -8.22 -7.70
CA ASP A 177 30.40 -9.18 -7.97
C ASP A 177 31.28 -8.64 -9.13
N GLY A 178 32.55 -8.37 -8.85
CA GLY A 178 33.55 -8.10 -9.88
C GLY A 178 34.16 -6.69 -9.99
N LYS A 179 34.01 -5.79 -9.00
CA LYS A 179 34.65 -4.44 -9.03
C LYS A 179 35.64 -4.13 -7.89
N ALA A 180 36.19 -5.16 -7.23
CA ALA A 180 37.26 -4.97 -6.24
C ALA A 180 38.55 -5.63 -6.73
N THR A 181 39.47 -4.84 -7.27
CA THR A 181 40.88 -5.24 -7.42
C THR A 181 41.65 -4.75 -6.20
N PHE A 182 42.04 -5.67 -5.32
CA PHE A 182 43.01 -5.39 -4.28
C PHE A 182 44.40 -5.28 -4.92
N VAL A 183 45.01 -4.10 -4.85
CA VAL A 183 46.45 -3.94 -5.14
C VAL A 183 47.20 -4.53 -3.96
N LYS A 184 48.02 -5.55 -4.21
CA LYS A 184 48.89 -6.16 -3.22
C LYS A 184 50.20 -5.39 -3.22
N ASP A 185 50.49 -4.69 -2.13
CA ASP A 185 51.76 -4.00 -1.95
C ASP A 185 52.93 -5.00 -2.00
N LYS A 186 54.03 -4.57 -2.61
CA LYS A 186 55.27 -5.34 -2.77
C LYS A 186 56.42 -4.61 -2.13
#